data_AF-A0A3C1MD56-F1
#
_entry.id   AF-A0A3C1MD56-F1
#
_cell.length_a   1.000
_cell.length_b   1.000
_cell.length_c   1.000
_cell.angle_alpha   90.00
_cell.angle_beta   90.00
_cell.angle_gamma   90.00
#
_symmetry.space_group_name_H-M   'P 1'
#
loop_
_entity.id
_entity.type
_entity.pdbx_description
1 polymer ?
#
loop_
_entity_poly.entity_id
_entity_poly.type
_entity_poly.pdbx_seq_one_letter_code
_entity_poly.pdbx_strand_id
1 'polypeptide(L)'
;MKKLSFFLIIFLLVLASATYLYYNHWHSAQRAEEASPYIPQSAALVYEVADFGKQWEHFRQMPMAKTLNQVPGFSAIQHGFSFLKNLVEAPQSLDKVPLTVSVHGLGEERLGCIFYFNTHDAATRRILEAITLKIKKEKAYSETVRKCAGYKITELSTHGATQPLSYIK
;
A
#
# COMPACT_ATOMS: atom_id res chain seq x y z
N MET A 1 37.24 -5.28 44.02
CA MET A 1 35.90 -5.81 43.68
C MET A 1 34.92 -4.72 43.20
N LYS A 2 34.76 -3.58 43.89
CA LYS A 2 33.83 -2.50 43.48
C LYS A 2 34.09 -1.91 42.07
N LYS A 3 35.36 -1.67 41.70
CA LYS A 3 35.75 -1.17 40.37
C LYS A 3 35.44 -2.18 39.25
N LEU A 4 35.69 -3.47 39.49
CA LEU A 4 35.40 -4.53 38.51
C LEU A 4 33.89 -4.69 38.27
N SER A 5 33.09 -4.60 39.33
CA SER A 5 31.62 -4.62 39.22
C SER A 5 31.07 -3.40 38.45
N PHE A 6 31.70 -2.24 38.59
CA PHE A 6 31.30 -1.03 37.86
C PHE A 6 31.59 -1.16 36.35
N PHE A 7 32.78 -1.67 35.98
CA PHE A 7 33.10 -1.96 34.58
C PHE A 7 32.17 -3.01 33.96
N LEU A 8 31.78 -4.04 34.72
CA LEU A 8 30.85 -5.07 34.25
C LEU A 8 29.47 -4.50 33.92
N ILE A 9 28.95 -3.60 34.77
CA ILE A 9 27.64 -2.97 34.57
C ILE A 9 27.66 -2.06 33.33
N ILE A 10 28.72 -1.25 33.17
CA ILE A 10 28.87 -0.40 31.97
C ILE A 10 28.98 -1.26 30.72
N PHE A 11 29.74 -2.35 30.78
CA PHE A 11 29.88 -3.27 29.66
C PHE A 11 28.53 -3.91 29.27
N LEU A 12 27.74 -4.34 30.25
CA LEU A 12 26.38 -4.85 30.02
C LEU A 12 25.45 -3.81 29.40
N LEU A 13 25.52 -2.55 29.84
CA LEU A 13 24.73 -1.45 29.28
C LEU A 13 25.09 -1.17 27.81
N VAL A 14 26.39 -1.14 27.50
CA VAL A 14 26.87 -0.96 26.12
C VAL A 14 26.44 -2.15 25.26
N LEU A 15 26.56 -3.38 25.79
CA LEU A 15 26.18 -4.58 25.07
C LEU A 15 24.67 -4.61 24.79
N ALA A 16 23.84 -4.31 25.79
CA ALA A 16 22.39 -4.22 25.66
C ALA A 16 21.97 -3.17 24.62
N SER A 17 22.59 -1.98 24.66
CA SER A 17 22.35 -0.91 23.69
C SER A 17 22.76 -1.33 22.28
N ALA A 18 23.91 -1.96 22.10
CA ALA A 18 24.37 -2.46 20.82
C ALA A 18 23.43 -3.54 20.25
N THR A 19 22.98 -4.51 21.07
CA THR A 19 21.98 -5.48 20.65
C THR A 19 20.64 -4.84 20.31
N TYR A 20 20.20 -3.84 21.07
CA TYR A 20 18.96 -3.12 20.78
C TYR A 20 19.05 -2.35 19.47
N LEU A 21 20.14 -1.63 19.24
CA LEU A 21 20.38 -0.88 18.00
C LEU A 21 20.52 -1.84 16.80
N TYR A 22 21.22 -2.95 16.96
CA TYR A 22 21.33 -3.98 15.92
C TYR A 22 19.98 -4.61 15.61
N TYR A 23 19.20 -5.00 16.62
CA TYR A 23 17.87 -5.56 16.45
C TYR A 23 16.92 -4.56 15.77
N ASN A 24 16.93 -3.31 16.21
CA ASN A 24 16.09 -2.26 15.64
C ASN A 24 16.52 -1.92 14.21
N HIS A 25 17.82 -1.88 13.92
CA HIS A 25 18.34 -1.63 12.57
C HIS A 25 18.03 -2.80 11.64
N TRP A 26 18.20 -4.04 12.10
CA TRP A 26 17.86 -5.26 11.34
C TRP A 26 16.37 -5.33 11.02
N HIS A 27 15.49 -5.10 12.00
CA HIS A 27 14.06 -5.05 11.75
C HIS A 27 13.62 -3.84 10.92
N SER A 28 14.31 -2.70 11.05
CA SER A 28 14.03 -1.54 10.19
C SER A 28 14.50 -1.76 8.75
N ALA A 29 15.62 -2.46 8.56
CA ALA A 29 16.12 -2.85 7.24
C ALA A 29 15.21 -3.90 6.59
N GLN A 30 14.70 -4.88 7.35
CA GLN A 30 13.68 -5.81 6.87
C GLN A 30 12.38 -5.08 6.48
N ARG A 31 11.93 -4.08 7.25
CA ARG A 31 10.78 -3.24 6.88
C ARG A 31 11.07 -2.28 5.72
N ALA A 32 12.33 -1.87 5.51
CA ALA A 32 12.71 -1.05 4.36
C ALA A 32 12.83 -1.88 3.07
N GLU A 33 13.21 -3.16 3.15
CA GLU A 33 13.09 -4.12 2.05
C GLU A 33 11.63 -4.49 1.72
N GLU A 34 10.69 -4.24 2.64
CA GLU A 34 9.24 -4.31 2.37
C GLU A 34 8.73 -3.13 1.53
N ALA A 35 9.52 -2.06 1.31
CA ALA A 35 9.23 -1.05 0.29
C ALA A 35 9.38 -1.69 -1.09
N SER A 36 8.25 -2.22 -1.55
CA SER A 36 8.29 -3.40 -2.38
C SER A 36 8.95 -3.25 -3.76
N PRO A 37 9.71 -4.27 -4.22
CA PRO A 37 10.52 -4.25 -5.45
C PRO A 37 9.68 -4.18 -6.75
N TYR A 38 8.36 -4.14 -6.64
CA TYR A 38 7.41 -4.15 -7.74
C TYR A 38 6.76 -2.79 -8.01
N ILE A 39 7.04 -1.77 -7.20
CA ILE A 39 6.62 -0.42 -7.51
C ILE A 39 7.44 0.07 -8.71
N PRO A 40 6.81 0.46 -9.83
CA PRO A 40 7.54 1.00 -10.98
C PRO A 40 8.41 2.18 -10.57
N GLN A 41 9.64 2.25 -11.10
CA GLN A 41 10.55 3.38 -10.90
C GLN A 41 9.95 4.72 -11.41
N SER A 42 8.97 4.64 -12.31
CA SER A 42 8.21 5.79 -12.81
C SER A 42 7.15 6.31 -11.83
N ALA A 43 7.02 5.73 -10.63
CA ALA A 43 6.12 6.23 -9.61
C ALA A 43 6.55 7.64 -9.18
N ALA A 44 5.66 8.61 -9.35
CA ALA A 44 5.87 9.98 -8.89
C ALA A 44 5.69 10.10 -7.38
N LEU A 45 4.81 9.28 -6.80
CA LEU A 45 4.56 9.23 -5.36
C LEU A 45 4.25 7.79 -4.95
N VAL A 46 4.78 7.38 -3.81
CA VAL A 46 4.47 6.10 -3.16
C VAL A 46 4.08 6.40 -1.73
N TYR A 47 2.96 5.86 -1.29
CA TYR A 47 2.48 6.06 0.06
C TYR A 47 1.94 4.76 0.64
N GLU A 48 2.42 4.41 1.82
CA GLU A 48 1.95 3.27 2.58
C GLU A 48 0.93 3.75 3.61
N VAL A 49 -0.25 3.14 3.58
CA VAL A 49 -1.38 3.54 4.40
C VAL A 49 -1.81 2.38 5.27
N ALA A 50 -1.71 2.56 6.59
CA ALA A 50 -2.45 1.78 7.57
C ALA A 50 -3.86 2.35 7.71
N ASP A 51 -4.89 1.53 7.93
CA ASP A 51 -6.27 2.04 8.07
C ASP A 51 -6.75 2.88 6.87
N PHE A 52 -6.54 2.37 5.65
CA PHE A 52 -6.71 3.13 4.40
C PHE A 52 -8.06 3.84 4.29
N GLY A 53 -9.16 3.16 4.62
CA GLY A 53 -10.52 3.72 4.51
C GLY A 53 -10.72 4.93 5.41
N LYS A 54 -10.29 4.85 6.68
CA LYS A 54 -10.35 5.95 7.65
C LYS A 54 -9.47 7.12 7.24
N GLN A 55 -8.21 6.86 6.87
CA GLN A 55 -7.28 7.93 6.51
C GLN A 55 -7.75 8.69 5.28
N TRP A 56 -8.24 7.98 4.27
CA TRP A 56 -8.78 8.60 3.07
C TRP A 56 -10.03 9.43 3.36
N GLU A 57 -10.95 8.91 4.19
CA GLU A 57 -12.15 9.64 4.57
C GLU A 57 -11.82 10.93 5.33
N HIS A 58 -10.87 10.85 6.26
CA HIS A 58 -10.37 12.00 7.00
C HIS A 58 -9.74 13.04 6.08
N PHE A 59 -8.86 12.60 5.17
CA PHE A 59 -8.23 13.47 4.18
C PHE A 59 -9.29 14.21 3.34
N ARG A 60 -10.34 13.53 2.86
CA ARG A 60 -11.41 14.18 2.05
C ARG A 60 -12.14 15.31 2.77
N GLN A 61 -12.16 15.29 4.09
CA GLN A 61 -12.80 16.32 4.91
C GLN A 61 -11.87 17.53 5.17
N MET A 62 -10.57 17.40 4.92
CA MET A 62 -9.60 18.47 5.12
C MET A 62 -9.75 19.59 4.07
N PRO A 63 -9.49 20.85 4.44
CA PRO A 63 -9.45 21.96 3.48
C PRO A 63 -8.50 21.71 2.31
N MET A 64 -7.36 21.06 2.56
CA MET A 64 -6.36 20.72 1.54
C MET A 64 -6.92 19.79 0.46
N ALA A 65 -7.85 18.89 0.79
CA ALA A 65 -8.47 18.02 -0.22
C ALA A 65 -9.35 18.82 -1.19
N LYS A 66 -9.98 19.91 -0.75
CA LYS A 66 -10.75 20.80 -1.65
C LYS A 66 -9.84 21.46 -2.67
N THR A 67 -8.63 21.85 -2.27
CA THR A 67 -7.62 22.40 -3.17
C THR A 67 -7.08 21.33 -4.12
N LEU A 68 -6.78 20.13 -3.61
CA LEU A 68 -6.28 19.03 -4.43
C LEU A 68 -7.32 18.55 -5.46
N ASN A 69 -8.63 18.67 -5.17
CA ASN A 69 -9.70 18.38 -6.14
C ASN A 69 -9.64 19.26 -7.40
N GLN A 70 -8.98 20.40 -7.34
CA GLN A 70 -8.80 21.30 -8.49
C GLN A 70 -7.58 20.94 -9.34
N VAL A 71 -6.71 20.05 -8.85
CA VAL A 71 -5.51 19.62 -9.57
C VAL A 71 -5.88 18.62 -10.65
N PRO A 72 -5.51 18.86 -11.93
CA PRO A 72 -5.70 17.90 -13.01
C PRO A 72 -5.09 16.53 -12.65
N GLY A 73 -5.86 15.47 -12.85
CA GLY A 73 -5.46 14.10 -12.52
C GLY A 73 -5.74 13.65 -11.08
N PHE A 74 -5.99 14.56 -10.13
CA PHE A 74 -6.37 14.16 -8.77
C PHE A 74 -7.77 13.50 -8.73
N SER A 75 -8.69 13.95 -9.58
CA SER A 75 -10.00 13.31 -9.74
C SER A 75 -9.90 11.83 -10.12
N ALA A 76 -8.88 11.45 -10.89
CA ALA A 76 -8.63 10.08 -11.28
C ALA A 76 -8.18 9.21 -10.10
N ILE A 77 -7.35 9.78 -9.23
CA ILE A 77 -6.96 9.17 -7.95
C ILE A 77 -8.21 8.93 -7.08
N GLN A 78 -9.09 9.94 -6.94
CA GLN A 78 -10.35 9.79 -6.20
C GLN A 78 -11.28 8.73 -6.79
N HIS A 79 -11.32 8.64 -8.12
CA HIS A 79 -12.06 7.60 -8.82
C HIS A 79 -11.50 6.20 -8.52
N GLY A 80 -10.17 6.01 -8.55
CA GLY A 80 -9.53 4.74 -8.20
C GLY A 80 -9.85 4.30 -6.77
N PHE A 81 -9.83 5.25 -5.82
CA PHE A 81 -10.20 4.96 -4.44
C PHE A 81 -11.69 4.60 -4.28
N SER A 82 -12.56 5.33 -4.97
CA SER A 82 -14.01 5.06 -4.94
C SER A 82 -14.32 3.71 -5.57
N PHE A 83 -13.63 3.38 -6.66
CA PHE A 83 -13.68 2.08 -7.32
C PHE A 83 -13.28 0.97 -6.35
N LEU A 84 -12.14 1.10 -5.66
CA LEU A 84 -11.70 0.11 -4.69
C LEU A 84 -12.73 -0.08 -3.56
N LYS A 85 -13.27 1.01 -3.00
CA LYS A 85 -14.32 0.93 -1.96
C LYS A 85 -15.57 0.19 -2.46
N ASN A 86 -15.96 0.38 -3.72
CA ASN A 86 -17.13 -0.27 -4.30
C ASN A 86 -16.91 -1.75 -4.62
N LEU A 87 -15.66 -2.18 -4.87
CA LEU A 87 -15.35 -3.58 -5.10
C LEU A 87 -15.44 -4.43 -3.83
N VAL A 88 -15.22 -3.83 -2.67
CA VAL A 88 -15.24 -4.54 -1.39
C VAL A 88 -16.66 -4.53 -0.80
N GLU A 89 -17.17 -5.68 -0.37
CA GLU A 89 -18.52 -5.78 0.22
C GLU A 89 -18.70 -4.91 1.47
N ALA A 90 -17.66 -4.86 2.30
CA ALA A 90 -17.61 -4.03 3.51
C ALA A 90 -16.39 -3.09 3.42
N PRO A 91 -16.55 -1.81 3.02
CA PRO A 91 -15.42 -0.88 2.83
C PRO A 91 -14.54 -0.72 4.07
N GLN A 92 -15.10 -0.84 5.27
CA GLN A 92 -14.39 -0.87 6.56
C GLN A 92 -13.41 -2.03 6.73
N SER A 93 -13.47 -3.07 5.89
CA SER A 93 -12.46 -4.13 5.89
C SER A 93 -11.13 -3.66 5.31
N LEU A 94 -11.13 -2.61 4.48
CA LEU A 94 -9.90 -1.95 4.00
C LEU A 94 -9.14 -1.24 5.13
N ASP A 95 -9.78 -0.96 6.27
CA ASP A 95 -9.10 -0.39 7.43
C ASP A 95 -8.18 -1.41 8.11
N LYS A 96 -8.40 -2.71 7.87
CA LYS A 96 -7.69 -3.78 8.56
C LYS A 96 -6.47 -4.30 7.79
N VAL A 97 -6.22 -3.77 6.59
CA VAL A 97 -5.18 -4.27 5.70
C VAL A 97 -4.20 -3.16 5.34
N PRO A 98 -2.90 -3.42 5.38
CA PRO A 98 -1.91 -2.48 4.88
C PRO A 98 -2.08 -2.36 3.36
N LEU A 99 -2.14 -1.11 2.88
CA LEU A 99 -2.27 -0.81 1.46
C LEU A 99 -1.15 0.15 1.02
N THR A 100 -0.43 -0.22 -0.02
CA THR A 100 0.52 0.68 -0.67
C THR A 100 -0.11 1.28 -1.91
N VAL A 101 -0.17 2.60 -1.98
CA VAL A 101 -0.71 3.35 -3.12
C VAL A 101 0.45 4.00 -3.84
N SER A 102 0.53 3.80 -5.15
CA SER A 102 1.50 4.50 -5.99
C SER A 102 0.80 5.34 -7.05
N VAL A 103 1.28 6.55 -7.26
CA VAL A 103 0.80 7.49 -8.27
C VAL A 103 1.80 7.57 -9.41
N HIS A 104 1.31 7.49 -10.65
CA HIS A 104 2.11 7.43 -11.86
C HIS A 104 1.66 8.51 -12.85
N GLY A 105 2.62 9.09 -13.59
CA GLY A 105 2.31 9.84 -14.80
C GLY A 105 1.98 8.87 -15.94
N LEU A 106 0.80 9.03 -16.55
CA LEU A 106 0.33 8.25 -17.71
C LEU A 106 0.39 9.06 -19.03
N GLY A 107 0.83 10.32 -18.96
CA GLY A 107 0.92 11.28 -20.06
C GLY A 107 1.04 12.70 -19.53
N GLU A 108 1.06 13.70 -20.43
CA GLU A 108 1.30 15.11 -20.07
C GLU A 108 0.33 15.67 -19.00
N GLU A 109 -0.94 15.24 -19.04
CA GLU A 109 -1.98 15.72 -18.10
C GLU A 109 -2.73 14.57 -17.40
N ARG A 110 -2.19 13.35 -17.43
CA ARG A 110 -2.88 12.17 -16.90
C ARG A 110 -2.10 11.53 -15.77
N LEU A 111 -2.73 11.43 -14.61
CA LEU A 111 -2.22 10.69 -13.45
C LEU A 111 -3.01 9.39 -13.27
N GLY A 112 -2.32 8.32 -12.91
CA GLY A 112 -2.88 7.02 -12.55
C GLY A 112 -2.51 6.60 -11.14
N CYS A 113 -3.31 5.73 -10.53
CA CYS A 113 -2.98 5.12 -9.25
C CYS A 113 -3.00 3.60 -9.33
N ILE A 114 -2.10 2.96 -8.58
CA ILE A 114 -2.03 1.50 -8.42
C ILE A 114 -2.06 1.16 -6.93
N PHE A 115 -2.82 0.11 -6.59
CA PHE A 115 -3.12 -0.32 -5.23
C PHE A 115 -2.50 -1.68 -4.91
N TYR A 116 -1.35 -1.68 -4.24
CA TYR A 116 -0.69 -2.93 -3.87
C TYR A 116 -1.19 -3.43 -2.52
N PHE A 117 -1.67 -4.67 -2.53
CA PHE A 117 -2.10 -5.42 -1.37
C PHE A 117 -1.00 -6.37 -0.91
N ASN A 118 -0.72 -6.41 0.39
CA ASN A 118 0.19 -7.40 0.96
C ASN A 118 -0.51 -8.76 1.13
N THR A 119 -0.19 -9.73 0.27
CA THR A 119 -0.83 -11.06 0.27
C THR A 119 -0.33 -12.01 1.36
N HIS A 120 0.68 -11.62 2.14
CA HIS A 120 1.10 -12.40 3.32
C HIS A 120 0.07 -12.35 4.44
N ASP A 121 -0.74 -11.28 4.52
CA ASP A 121 -1.79 -11.15 5.51
C ASP A 121 -3.07 -11.93 5.14
N ALA A 122 -3.66 -12.61 6.13
CA ALA A 122 -4.85 -13.44 5.94
C ALA A 122 -6.11 -12.61 5.70
N ALA A 123 -6.23 -11.42 6.28
CA ALA A 123 -7.36 -10.54 6.03
C ALA A 123 -7.28 -9.98 4.60
N THR A 124 -6.10 -9.61 4.13
CA THR A 124 -5.88 -9.21 2.73
C THR A 124 -6.29 -10.30 1.75
N ARG A 125 -5.88 -11.55 1.97
CA ARG A 125 -6.28 -12.66 1.09
C ARG A 125 -7.80 -12.83 1.00
N ARG A 126 -8.52 -12.73 2.12
CA ARG A 126 -9.99 -12.81 2.15
C ARG A 126 -10.64 -11.66 1.37
N ILE A 127 -10.11 -10.44 1.49
CA ILE A 127 -10.61 -9.28 0.72
C ILE A 127 -10.38 -9.51 -0.77
N LEU A 128 -9.19 -9.95 -1.18
CA LEU A 128 -8.88 -10.23 -2.58
C LEU A 128 -9.73 -11.37 -3.15
N GLU A 129 -10.02 -12.41 -2.37
CA GLU A 129 -10.94 -13.48 -2.75
C GLU A 129 -12.36 -12.96 -2.96
N ALA A 130 -12.89 -12.15 -2.03
CA ALA A 130 -14.21 -11.53 -2.16
C ALA A 130 -14.30 -10.61 -3.38
N ILE A 131 -13.27 -9.78 -3.61
CA ILE A 131 -13.12 -8.94 -4.81
C ILE A 131 -13.17 -9.81 -6.06
N THR A 132 -12.36 -10.87 -6.11
CA THR A 132 -12.27 -11.79 -7.25
C THR A 132 -13.61 -12.49 -7.53
N LEU A 133 -14.30 -12.94 -6.48
CA LEU A 133 -15.62 -13.57 -6.58
C LEU A 133 -16.66 -12.60 -7.12
N LYS A 134 -16.69 -11.36 -6.62
CA LYS A 134 -17.59 -10.30 -7.08
C LYS A 134 -17.36 -10.00 -8.56
N ILE A 135 -16.11 -9.84 -8.96
CA ILE A 135 -15.71 -9.61 -10.37
C ILE A 135 -16.17 -10.74 -11.28
N LYS A 136 -15.92 -12.00 -10.90
CA LYS A 136 -16.34 -13.17 -11.68
C LYS A 136 -17.87 -13.23 -11.85
N LYS A 137 -18.62 -12.80 -10.82
CA LYS A 137 -20.08 -12.79 -10.83
C LYS A 137 -20.65 -11.69 -11.71
N GLU A 138 -20.03 -10.51 -11.71
CA GLU A 138 -20.60 -9.30 -12.33
C GLU A 138 -20.37 -9.18 -13.84
N LYS A 139 -19.50 -9.99 -14.49
CA LYS A 139 -19.14 -9.90 -15.94
C LYS A 139 -18.77 -8.49 -16.47
N ALA A 140 -18.71 -7.49 -15.60
CA ALA A 140 -18.45 -6.09 -15.92
C ALA A 140 -16.96 -5.74 -15.90
N TYR A 141 -16.10 -6.70 -15.53
CA TYR A 141 -14.68 -6.51 -15.33
C TYR A 141 -13.86 -7.48 -16.17
N SER A 142 -12.71 -7.02 -16.67
CA SER A 142 -11.70 -7.84 -17.30
C SER A 142 -10.47 -7.97 -16.38
N GLU A 143 -9.91 -9.18 -16.31
CA GLU A 143 -8.69 -9.50 -15.57
C GLU A 143 -7.55 -9.68 -16.57
N THR A 144 -6.48 -8.89 -16.45
CA THR A 144 -5.24 -9.06 -17.21
C THR A 144 -4.10 -9.37 -16.25
N VAL A 145 -3.23 -10.32 -16.60
CA VAL A 145 -2.08 -10.68 -15.77
C VAL A 145 -0.82 -10.30 -16.53
N ARG A 146 0.04 -9.49 -15.90
CA ARG A 146 1.36 -9.13 -16.43
C ARG A 146 2.46 -9.58 -15.49
N LYS A 147 3.63 -9.93 -16.05
CA LYS A 147 4.83 -10.23 -15.26
C LYS A 147 5.70 -8.97 -15.14
N CYS A 148 6.10 -8.62 -13.92
CA CYS A 148 6.98 -7.47 -13.67
C CYS A 148 7.95 -7.80 -12.54
N ALA A 149 9.25 -7.66 -12.76
CA ALA A 149 10.31 -7.97 -11.78
C ALA A 149 10.21 -9.37 -11.14
N GLY A 150 9.75 -10.39 -11.90
CA GLY A 150 9.53 -11.75 -11.39
C GLY A 150 8.19 -11.99 -10.70
N TYR A 151 7.40 -10.94 -10.46
CA TYR A 151 6.07 -11.01 -9.84
C TYR A 151 4.96 -11.11 -10.89
N LYS A 152 3.82 -11.72 -10.52
CA LYS A 152 2.58 -11.70 -11.30
C LYS A 152 1.67 -10.59 -10.78
N ILE A 153 1.58 -9.51 -11.55
CA ILE A 153 0.65 -8.41 -11.28
C ILE A 153 -0.66 -8.75 -11.98
N THR A 154 -1.74 -8.83 -11.21
CA THR A 154 -3.11 -8.98 -11.71
C THR A 154 -3.76 -7.61 -11.77
N GLU A 155 -4.27 -7.23 -12.93
CA GLU A 155 -4.93 -5.96 -13.19
C GLU A 155 -6.40 -6.18 -13.48
N LEU A 156 -7.24 -5.34 -12.90
CA LEU A 156 -8.70 -5.41 -12.99
C LEU A 156 -9.23 -4.11 -13.58
N SER A 157 -9.94 -4.17 -14.70
CA SER A 157 -10.54 -2.98 -15.33
C SER A 157 -12.02 -3.22 -15.61
N THR A 158 -12.86 -2.19 -15.53
CA THR A 158 -14.24 -2.25 -16.05
C THR A 158 -14.31 -1.73 -17.48
N HIS A 159 -15.36 -2.13 -18.21
CA HIS A 159 -15.71 -1.46 -19.47
C HIS A 159 -16.00 0.02 -19.22
N GLY A 160 -15.07 0.90 -19.64
CA GLY A 160 -15.18 2.35 -19.47
C GLY A 160 -14.39 2.92 -18.29
N ALA A 161 -13.77 2.11 -17.42
CA ALA A 161 -12.81 2.63 -16.45
C ALA A 161 -11.55 3.11 -17.17
N THR A 162 -11.15 4.34 -16.86
CA THR A 162 -9.90 4.91 -17.35
C THR A 162 -8.67 4.33 -16.63
N GLN A 163 -8.84 3.61 -15.52
CA GLN A 163 -7.74 3.10 -14.69
C GLN A 163 -8.02 1.69 -14.14
N PRO A 164 -7.08 0.73 -14.33
CA PRO A 164 -7.19 -0.59 -13.73
C PRO A 164 -6.76 -0.59 -12.26
N LEU A 165 -7.41 -1.44 -11.45
CA LEU A 165 -6.95 -1.84 -10.12
C LEU A 165 -5.92 -2.96 -10.28
N SER A 166 -4.63 -2.67 -10.05
CA SER A 166 -3.58 -3.69 -10.10
C SER A 166 -3.19 -4.16 -8.70
N TYR A 167 -3.15 -5.47 -8.47
CA TYR A 167 -2.70 -6.12 -7.23
C TYR A 167 -1.74 -7.28 -7.54
N ILE A 168 -0.94 -7.70 -6.57
CA ILE A 168 -0.02 -8.84 -6.70
C ILE A 168 -0.62 -10.02 -5.94
N LYS A 169 -0.53 -11.23 -6.52
CA LYS A 169 -0.91 -12.49 -5.85
C LYS A 169 0.32 -13.11 -5.21
#